data_AF-A0A934RWH3-F1
#
_entry.id   AF-A0A934RWH3-F1
#
_cell.length_a   1.000
_cell.length_b   1.000
_cell.length_c   1.000
_cell.angle_alpha   90.00
_cell.angle_beta   90.00
_cell.angle_gamma   90.00
#
_symmetry.space_group_name_H-M   'P 1'
#
loop_
_entity.id
_entity.type
_entity.pdbx_description
1 polymer ?
#
loop_
_entity_poly.entity_id
_entity_poly.type
_entity_poly.pdbx_seq_one_letter_code
_entity_poly.pdbx_strand_id
1 'polypeptide(L)'
;MCRMTQQGFLRLSTNPKAMNIPLTHAQAWKACERFLTEDRIEYAEEPPEIASQWKAYPKNAKFSPKIWNDAYLAAFAKKSAMTMLTFDKGFTAYKGLEAHILS
;
A
#
# COMPACT_ATOMS: atom_id res chain seq x y z
N MET A 1 -4.59 5.79 4.77
CA MET A 1 -5.09 4.62 4.02
C MET A 1 -5.48 5.08 2.62
N CYS A 2 -5.04 4.39 1.57
CA CYS A 2 -5.55 4.57 0.20
C CYS A 2 -6.29 3.31 -0.26
N ARG A 3 -6.98 3.38 -1.40
CA ARG A 3 -7.76 2.25 -1.94
C ARG A 3 -6.95 0.96 -2.06
N MET A 4 -5.68 1.05 -2.47
CA MET A 4 -4.81 -0.10 -2.61
C MET A 4 -4.52 -0.79 -1.27
N THR A 5 -4.19 0.00 -0.24
CA THR A 5 -3.98 -0.53 1.12
C THR A 5 -5.27 -1.11 1.73
N GLN A 6 -6.44 -0.53 1.41
CA GLN A 6 -7.73 -1.06 1.83
C GLN A 6 -8.01 -2.44 1.19
N GLN A 7 -7.79 -2.58 -0.12
CA GLN A 7 -7.90 -3.88 -0.80
C GLN A 7 -6.92 -4.92 -0.23
N GLY A 8 -5.68 -4.50 0.06
CA GLY A 8 -4.68 -5.34 0.71
C GLY A 8 -5.14 -5.84 2.08
N PHE A 9 -5.65 -4.93 2.93
CA PHE A 9 -6.19 -5.28 4.23
C PHE A 9 -7.37 -6.26 4.12
N LEU A 10 -8.36 -5.98 3.26
CA LEU A 10 -9.52 -6.84 3.09
C LEU A 10 -9.11 -8.24 2.64
N ARG A 11 -8.21 -8.35 1.66
CA ARG A 11 -7.72 -9.64 1.15
C ARG A 11 -6.93 -10.43 2.19
N LEU A 12 -6.10 -9.77 3.00
CA LEU A 12 -5.28 -10.44 4.00
C LEU A 12 -6.12 -10.85 5.22
N SER A 13 -6.95 -9.93 5.74
CA SER A 13 -7.76 -10.16 6.95
C SER A 13 -8.79 -11.26 6.80
N THR A 14 -9.26 -11.54 5.57
CA THR A 14 -10.22 -12.63 5.29
C THR A 14 -9.57 -13.92 4.79
N ASN A 15 -8.24 -13.99 4.71
CA ASN A 15 -7.53 -15.17 4.19
C ASN A 15 -7.07 -16.09 5.33
N PRO A 16 -7.63 -17.32 5.45
CA PRO A 16 -7.25 -18.27 6.50
C PRO A 16 -5.80 -18.74 6.44
N LYS A 17 -5.12 -18.60 5.28
CA LYS A 17 -3.70 -18.92 5.15
C LYS A 17 -2.78 -17.80 5.66
N ALA A 18 -3.31 -16.58 5.79
CA ALA A 18 -2.54 -15.41 6.22
C ALA A 18 -2.84 -15.00 7.68
N MET A 19 -4.01 -15.37 8.20
CA MET A 19 -4.48 -14.98 9.54
C MET A 19 -4.76 -16.20 10.40
N ASN A 20 -4.31 -16.17 11.65
CA ASN A 20 -4.66 -17.20 12.63
C ASN A 20 -6.15 -17.21 12.97
N ILE A 21 -6.80 -16.04 12.90
CA ILE A 21 -8.24 -15.86 13.09
C ILE A 21 -8.73 -14.98 11.93
N PRO A 22 -9.10 -15.57 10.78
CA PRO A 22 -9.59 -14.79 9.65
C PRO A 22 -10.95 -14.15 9.98
N LEU A 23 -11.15 -12.94 9.49
CA LEU A 23 -12.43 -12.25 9.57
C LEU A 23 -13.37 -12.73 8.47
N THR A 24 -14.67 -12.66 8.72
CA THR A 24 -15.67 -12.69 7.64
C THR A 24 -15.58 -11.40 6.81
N HIS A 25 -16.07 -11.42 5.57
CA HIS A 25 -16.08 -10.22 4.71
C HIS A 25 -16.76 -9.02 5.38
N ALA A 26 -17.88 -9.24 6.07
CA ALA A 26 -18.60 -8.19 6.80
C ALA A 26 -17.77 -7.62 7.96
N GLN A 27 -17.10 -8.48 8.73
CA GLN A 27 -16.22 -8.06 9.82
C GLN A 27 -15.01 -7.27 9.30
N ALA A 28 -14.40 -7.71 8.20
CA ALA A 28 -13.28 -7.02 7.58
C ALA A 28 -13.67 -5.62 7.07
N TRP A 29 -14.84 -5.48 6.43
CA TRP A 29 -15.32 -4.17 5.99
C TRP A 29 -15.59 -3.23 7.17
N LYS A 30 -16.28 -3.72 8.21
CA LYS A 30 -16.51 -2.95 9.44
C LYS A 30 -15.19 -2.52 10.12
N ALA A 31 -14.16 -3.35 10.05
CA ALA A 31 -12.83 -3.01 10.56
C ALA A 31 -12.17 -1.89 9.72
N CYS A 32 -12.31 -1.91 8.38
CA CYS A 32 -11.88 -0.79 7.54
C CYS A 32 -12.58 0.51 7.90
N GLU A 33 -13.90 0.49 8.06
CA GLU A 33 -14.68 1.67 8.45
C GLU A 33 -14.20 2.21 9.79
N ARG A 34 -14.00 1.32 10.78
CA ARG A 34 -13.46 1.71 12.08
C ARG A 34 -12.07 2.34 11.98
N PHE A 35 -11.17 1.83 11.14
CA PHE A 35 -9.87 2.48 10.96
C PHE A 35 -10.02 3.93 10.48
N LEU A 36 -10.98 4.21 9.60
CA LEU A 36 -11.22 5.57 9.11
C LEU A 36 -11.90 6.49 10.15
N THR A 37 -12.36 5.95 11.29
CA THR A 37 -12.84 6.76 12.41
C THR A 37 -11.74 7.16 13.39
N GLU A 38 -10.54 6.60 13.27
CA GLU A 38 -9.41 6.93 14.13
C GLU A 38 -8.69 8.18 13.62
N ASP A 39 -8.47 9.17 14.48
CA ASP A 39 -7.82 10.46 14.15
C ASP A 39 -6.42 10.30 13.52
N ARG A 40 -5.77 9.16 13.76
CA ARG A 40 -4.42 8.84 13.26
C ARG A 40 -4.42 8.27 11.83
N ILE A 41 -5.58 7.96 11.27
CA ILE A 41 -5.71 7.29 9.98
C ILE A 41 -6.59 8.12 9.06
N GLU A 42 -5.95 8.83 8.14
CA GLU A 42 -6.67 9.57 7.09
C GLU A 42 -6.87 8.70 5.85
N TYR A 43 -7.99 8.84 5.15
CA TYR A 43 -8.13 8.30 3.80
C TYR A 43 -7.52 9.27 2.77
N ALA A 44 -6.57 8.79 1.98
CA ALA A 44 -5.94 9.58 0.92
C ALA A 44 -6.45 9.12 -0.45
N GLU A 45 -6.99 10.07 -1.22
CA GLU A 45 -7.37 9.87 -2.62
C GLU A 45 -6.14 9.68 -3.51
N GLU A 46 -6.34 9.02 -4.66
CA GLU A 46 -5.27 8.82 -5.63
C GLU A 46 -4.75 10.17 -6.15
N PRO A 47 -3.45 10.48 -6.00
CA PRO A 47 -2.92 11.74 -6.47
C PRO A 47 -2.96 11.80 -8.01
N PRO A 48 -3.20 12.99 -8.59
CA PRO A 48 -3.26 13.15 -10.03
C PRO A 48 -1.94 12.72 -10.70
N GLU A 49 -2.07 12.19 -11.91
CA GLU A 49 -0.94 11.76 -12.75
C GLU A 49 -0.06 10.65 -12.14
N ILE A 50 -0.56 9.85 -11.19
CA ILE A 50 0.21 8.77 -10.57
C ILE A 50 0.80 7.79 -11.61
N ALA A 51 0.09 7.53 -12.70
CA ALA A 51 0.49 6.62 -13.77
C ALA A 51 1.85 7.00 -14.38
N SER A 52 2.17 8.31 -14.45
CA SER A 52 3.45 8.81 -14.98
C SER A 52 4.65 8.36 -14.13
N GLN A 53 4.51 8.42 -12.80
CA GLN A 53 5.53 8.02 -11.84
C GLN A 53 5.55 6.49 -11.69
N TRP A 54 4.37 5.88 -11.62
CA TRP A 54 4.20 4.44 -11.44
C TRP A 54 4.86 3.63 -12.57
N LYS A 55 4.62 4.01 -13.84
CA LYS A 55 5.23 3.34 -15.01
C LYS A 55 6.75 3.49 -15.07
N ALA A 56 7.33 4.46 -14.38
CA ALA A 56 8.76 4.73 -14.42
C ALA A 56 9.57 3.82 -13.48
N TYR A 57 8.97 3.33 -12.41
CA TYR A 57 9.65 2.50 -11.42
C TYR A 57 10.03 1.09 -11.87
N PRO A 58 9.17 0.32 -12.57
CA PRO A 58 9.50 -1.05 -12.96
C PRO A 58 10.41 -1.13 -14.20
N LYS A 59 10.92 -0.01 -14.73
CA LYS A 59 11.67 0.05 -16.01
C LYS A 59 12.85 -0.93 -16.12
N ASN A 60 13.45 -1.35 -15.00
CA ASN A 60 14.59 -2.26 -14.98
C ASN A 60 14.24 -3.69 -14.54
N ALA A 61 12.98 -3.98 -14.20
CA ALA A 61 12.54 -5.32 -13.79
C ALA A 61 12.10 -6.13 -15.01
N LYS A 62 12.72 -7.29 -15.25
CA LYS A 62 12.37 -8.15 -16.40
C LYS A 62 11.03 -8.89 -16.20
N PHE A 63 10.83 -9.56 -15.06
CA PHE A 63 9.63 -10.38 -14.80
C PHE A 63 9.30 -10.47 -13.30
N SER A 64 8.79 -9.38 -12.71
CA SER A 64 8.32 -9.40 -11.31
C SER A 64 6.87 -8.93 -11.22
N PRO A 65 5.87 -9.82 -11.23
CA PRO A 65 4.47 -9.41 -11.16
C PRO A 65 4.11 -8.71 -9.84
N LYS A 66 4.88 -8.97 -8.77
CA LYS A 66 4.69 -8.34 -7.46
C LYS A 66 5.04 -6.85 -7.45
N ILE A 67 5.89 -6.39 -8.39
CA ILE A 67 6.41 -5.02 -8.41
C ILE A 67 5.32 -3.97 -8.62
N TRP A 68 4.20 -4.32 -9.26
CA TRP A 68 3.18 -3.35 -9.64
C TRP A 68 2.53 -2.69 -8.43
N ASN A 69 2.25 -3.47 -7.39
CA ASN A 69 1.64 -2.98 -6.17
C ASN A 69 2.60 -2.07 -5.40
N ASP A 70 3.84 -2.50 -5.23
CA ASP A 70 4.87 -1.77 -4.51
C ASP A 70 5.24 -0.48 -5.25
N ALA A 71 5.36 -0.55 -6.58
CA ALA A 71 5.61 0.62 -7.43
C ALA A 71 4.45 1.61 -7.40
N TYR A 72 3.20 1.12 -7.30
CA TYR A 72 2.03 1.99 -7.16
C TYR A 72 2.08 2.72 -5.83
N LEU A 73 2.31 2.02 -4.72
CA LEU A 73 2.40 2.62 -3.39
C LEU A 73 3.58 3.59 -3.28
N ALA A 74 4.73 3.27 -3.88
CA ALA A 74 5.86 4.18 -3.99
C ALA A 74 5.55 5.43 -4.82
N ALA A 75 4.78 5.29 -5.91
CA ALA A 75 4.36 6.43 -6.73
C ALA A 75 3.35 7.30 -5.98
N PHE A 76 2.42 6.68 -5.26
CA PHE A 76 1.42 7.34 -4.43
C PHE A 76 2.09 8.21 -3.36
N ALA A 77 2.98 7.61 -2.56
CA ALA A 77 3.67 8.31 -1.49
C ALA A 77 4.49 9.50 -2.04
N LYS A 78 5.23 9.28 -3.13
CA LYS A 78 6.02 10.33 -3.76
C LYS A 78 5.16 11.47 -4.31
N LYS A 79 4.07 11.18 -5.04
CA LYS A 79 3.19 12.20 -5.62
C LYS A 79 2.39 12.96 -4.56
N SER A 80 2.17 12.35 -3.40
CA SER A 80 1.46 12.96 -2.28
C SER A 80 2.40 13.62 -1.26
N ALA A 81 3.71 13.65 -1.52
CA ALA A 81 4.73 14.13 -0.58
C ALA A 81 4.65 13.47 0.81
N MET A 82 4.33 12.17 0.85
CA MET A 82 4.23 11.37 2.06
C MET A 82 5.45 10.46 2.23
N THR A 83 5.81 10.21 3.48
CA THR A 83 6.84 9.25 3.86
C THR A 83 6.29 7.81 3.87
N MET A 84 6.97 6.89 3.18
CA MET A 84 6.62 5.46 3.21
C MET A 84 7.24 4.78 4.42
N LEU A 85 6.41 4.37 5.39
CA LEU A 85 6.84 3.52 6.50
C LEU A 85 6.53 2.05 6.15
N THR A 86 7.54 1.18 6.12
CA THR A 86 7.35 -0.21 5.69
C THR A 86 8.37 -1.17 6.30
N PHE A 87 8.00 -2.44 6.50
CA PHE A 87 8.95 -3.50 6.85
C PHE A 87 9.64 -4.10 5.62
N ASP A 88 9.16 -3.79 4.42
CA ASP A 88 9.68 -4.33 3.18
C ASP A 88 10.88 -3.51 2.67
N LYS A 89 12.07 -4.10 2.81
CA LYS A 89 13.34 -3.55 2.32
C LYS A 89 13.34 -3.31 0.81
N GLY A 90 12.46 -3.96 0.04
CA GLY A 90 12.31 -3.73 -1.40
C GLY A 90 12.02 -2.27 -1.76
N PHE A 91 11.41 -1.50 -0.86
CA PHE A 91 11.09 -0.10 -1.11
C PHE A 91 12.32 0.82 -1.24
N THR A 92 13.50 0.39 -0.76
CA THR A 92 14.76 1.16 -0.94
C THR A 92 15.19 1.22 -2.40
N ALA A 93 14.63 0.39 -3.28
CA ALA A 93 14.94 0.39 -4.71
C ALA A 93 14.26 1.56 -5.48
N TYR A 94 13.25 2.23 -4.91
CA TYR A 94 12.51 3.29 -5.58
C TYR A 94 13.20 4.65 -5.45
N LYS A 95 13.83 5.12 -6.54
CA LYS A 95 14.58 6.38 -6.56
C LYS A 95 13.69 7.61 -6.27
N GLY A 96 14.13 8.41 -5.29
CA GLY A 96 13.45 9.64 -4.88
C GLY A 96 12.14 9.41 -4.14
N LEU A 97 11.93 8.20 -3.61
CA LEU A 97 10.93 7.94 -2.58
C LEU A 97 11.57 8.21 -1.21
N GLU A 98 10.88 8.93 -0.34
CA GLU A 98 11.21 8.98 1.08
C GLU A 98 10.62 7.74 1.76
N ALA A 99 11.47 6.82 2.20
CA ALA A 99 11.07 5.57 2.81
C ALA A 99 11.86 5.29 4.09
N HIS A 100 11.15 4.93 5.17
CA HIS A 100 11.75 4.46 6.40
C HIS A 100 11.43 2.98 6.56
N ILE A 101 12.49 2.18 6.62
CA ILE A 101 12.35 0.74 6.84
C ILE A 101 12.27 0.46 8.33
N LEU A 102 11.17 -0.15 8.75
CA LEU A 102 10.93 -0.57 10.12
C LEU A 102 11.65 -1.91 10.38
N SER A 103 12.23 -2.04 11.57
CA SER A 103 12.99 -3.22 12.04
C SER A 103 12.13 -4.14 12.89
#